data_AF-A0A1Y3BFJ0-F1
#
_entry.id   AF-A0A1Y3BFJ0-F1
#
_cell.length_a   1.000
_cell.length_b   1.000
_cell.length_c   1.000
_cell.angle_alpha   90.00
_cell.angle_beta   90.00
_cell.angle_gamma   90.00
#
_symmetry.space_group_name_H-M   'P 1'
#
loop_
_entity.id
_entity.type
_entity.pdbx_description
1 polymer ?
#
loop_
_entity_poly.entity_id
_entity_poly.type
_entity_poly.pdbx_seq_one_letter_code
_entity_poly.pdbx_strand_id
1 'polypeptide(L)'
;STEVTGYLAGSWDPRSQHLTITQAFPLRCKASKDFDSCTLKIKQNLVQKGLILVGWYHSHPHTAPHPSIADIKRQLKYQKQMLMTKKDSRDYSPCVGLICSPFYRNTDETTRLNTLFQMFWVMPIFTMGNRNIGRPMQISYQIARDAFLTQDLLVEMVSYRVLAAHFAIHQKFIKFNDTFHGESTSYWNKLQESLKTKLPRDLVETQSQAVQNDIQQQALMHFWSFLKNLLLIST
;
A
#
# COMPACT_ATOMS: atom_id res chain seq x y z
N SER A 1 10.61 -13.59 -0.29
CA SER A 1 10.31 -12.35 -1.04
C SER A 1 11.08 -11.17 -0.45
N THR A 2 11.45 -10.18 -1.25
CA THR A 2 12.08 -8.93 -0.77
C THR A 2 11.03 -7.88 -0.36
N GLU A 3 11.33 -7.06 0.64
CA GLU A 3 10.48 -5.93 1.01
C GLU A 3 10.40 -4.89 -0.12
N VAL A 4 9.23 -4.29 -0.30
CA VAL A 4 8.99 -3.21 -1.25
C VAL A 4 8.59 -1.98 -0.45
N THR A 5 9.03 -0.80 -0.89
CA THR A 5 8.77 0.48 -0.22
C THR A 5 8.21 1.51 -1.20
N GLY A 6 7.50 2.51 -0.69
CA GLY A 6 6.97 3.60 -1.49
C GLY A 6 6.42 4.75 -0.64
N TYR A 7 5.81 5.71 -1.31
CA TYR A 7 5.24 6.91 -0.70
C TYR A 7 3.72 6.94 -0.79
N LEU A 8 3.08 7.61 0.15
CA LEU A 8 1.65 7.81 0.19
C LEU A 8 1.33 9.29 0.00
N ALA A 9 0.32 9.58 -0.80
CA ALA A 9 -0.09 10.94 -1.09
C ALA A 9 -1.62 11.11 -1.05
N GLY A 10 -2.03 12.34 -0.86
CA GLY A 10 -3.44 12.71 -0.82
C GLY A 10 -3.63 14.16 -0.42
N SER A 11 -4.59 14.41 0.47
CA SER A 11 -4.95 15.74 0.95
C SER A 11 -5.00 15.78 2.48
N TRP A 12 -4.63 16.93 3.03
CA TRP A 12 -4.75 17.23 4.45
C TRP A 12 -5.57 18.50 4.60
N ASP A 13 -6.67 18.41 5.35
CA ASP A 13 -7.43 19.59 5.77
C ASP A 13 -7.05 19.94 7.22
N PRO A 14 -6.28 21.02 7.44
CA PRO A 14 -5.88 21.43 8.78
C PRO A 14 -7.05 21.86 9.67
N ARG A 15 -8.20 22.27 9.08
CA ARG A 15 -9.35 22.78 9.83
C ARG A 15 -10.15 21.64 10.45
N SER A 16 -10.42 20.60 9.67
CA SER A 16 -11.12 19.40 10.13
C SER A 16 -10.18 18.32 10.67
N GLN A 17 -8.85 18.53 10.57
CA GLN A 17 -7.82 17.55 10.88
C GLN A 17 -8.02 16.23 10.13
N HIS A 18 -8.53 16.32 8.90
CA HIS A 18 -8.88 15.18 8.08
C HIS A 18 -7.76 14.88 7.07
N LEU A 19 -7.16 13.70 7.20
CA LEU A 19 -6.21 13.15 6.25
C LEU A 19 -6.93 12.18 5.31
N THR A 20 -6.80 12.42 4.00
CA THR A 20 -7.24 11.47 2.98
C THR A 20 -6.01 11.00 2.20
N ILE A 21 -5.84 9.69 2.08
CA ILE A 21 -4.79 9.06 1.27
C ILE A 21 -5.48 8.53 0.02
N THR A 22 -5.11 9.05 -1.15
CA THR A 22 -5.76 8.71 -2.42
C THR A 22 -4.84 7.93 -3.35
N GLN A 23 -3.52 8.03 -3.19
CA GLN A 23 -2.58 7.38 -4.11
C GLN A 23 -1.31 6.87 -3.43
N ALA A 24 -0.82 5.74 -3.93
CA ALA A 24 0.45 5.13 -3.55
C ALA A 24 1.47 5.24 -4.69
N PHE A 25 2.70 5.61 -4.35
CA PHE A 25 3.80 5.81 -5.29
C PHE A 25 4.91 4.80 -5.00
N PRO A 26 4.97 3.67 -5.72
CA PRO A 26 6.00 2.66 -5.51
C PRO A 26 7.39 3.20 -5.86
N LEU A 27 8.37 2.97 -4.99
CA LEU A 27 9.75 3.36 -5.22
C LEU A 27 10.45 2.32 -6.12
N ARG A 28 10.93 2.76 -7.29
CA ARG A 28 11.49 1.88 -8.35
C ARG A 28 12.98 2.12 -8.60
N CYS A 29 13.81 2.01 -7.55
CA CYS A 29 15.25 2.28 -7.68
C CYS A 29 16.05 0.97 -7.71
N LYS A 30 16.86 0.77 -8.75
CA LYS A 30 17.71 -0.42 -8.90
C LYS A 30 18.91 -0.40 -7.95
N ALA A 31 19.43 0.79 -7.69
CA ALA A 31 20.56 1.02 -6.81
C ALA A 31 20.36 2.28 -5.95
N SER A 32 21.13 2.39 -4.87
CA SER A 32 21.14 3.59 -3.99
C SER A 32 21.41 4.89 -4.76
N LYS A 33 22.23 4.81 -5.83
CA LYS A 33 22.57 5.96 -6.68
C LYS A 33 21.39 6.53 -7.46
N ASP A 34 20.35 5.74 -7.71
CA ASP A 34 19.17 6.17 -8.48
C ASP A 34 18.10 6.84 -7.59
N PHE A 35 18.30 6.83 -6.26
CA PHE A 35 17.30 7.25 -5.29
C PHE A 35 16.83 8.70 -5.50
N ASP A 36 17.76 9.62 -5.78
CA ASP A 36 17.43 11.02 -6.00
C ASP A 36 16.60 11.22 -7.27
N SER A 37 16.93 10.50 -8.35
CA SER A 37 16.17 10.53 -9.61
C SER A 37 14.77 9.95 -9.44
N CYS A 38 14.64 8.81 -8.74
CA CYS A 38 13.34 8.22 -8.44
C CYS A 38 12.46 9.18 -7.61
N THR A 39 13.01 9.74 -6.54
CA THR A 39 12.26 10.62 -5.63
C THR A 39 11.87 11.93 -6.30
N LEU A 40 12.71 12.46 -7.20
CA LEU A 40 12.38 13.63 -8.01
C LEU A 40 11.17 13.37 -8.92
N LYS A 41 11.12 12.22 -9.61
CA LYS A 41 9.97 11.84 -10.45
C LYS A 41 8.68 11.72 -9.64
N ILE A 42 8.75 11.15 -8.43
CA ILE A 42 7.60 11.07 -7.53
C ILE A 42 7.16 12.48 -7.13
N LYS A 43 8.08 13.37 -6.73
CA LYS A 43 7.76 14.77 -6.39
C LYS A 43 7.10 15.51 -7.55
N GLN A 44 7.59 15.36 -8.78
CA GLN A 44 6.97 15.96 -9.97
C GLN A 44 5.55 15.44 -10.19
N ASN A 45 5.33 14.14 -10.01
CA ASN A 45 3.99 13.55 -10.15
C ASN A 45 3.02 14.06 -9.09
N LEU A 46 3.47 14.20 -7.84
CA LEU A 46 2.67 14.80 -6.76
C LEU A 46 2.21 16.22 -7.12
N VAL A 47 3.12 17.06 -7.60
CA VAL A 47 2.81 18.43 -8.02
C VAL A 47 1.81 18.44 -9.19
N GLN A 48 2.04 17.61 -10.21
CA GLN A 48 1.15 17.50 -11.36
C GLN A 48 -0.28 17.10 -10.97
N LYS A 49 -0.42 16.24 -9.96
CA LYS A 49 -1.72 15.77 -9.46
C LYS A 49 -2.31 16.63 -8.34
N GLY A 50 -1.64 17.70 -7.93
CA GLY A 50 -2.07 18.53 -6.80
C GLY A 50 -2.12 17.77 -5.47
N LEU A 51 -1.34 16.69 -5.33
CA LEU A 51 -1.30 15.86 -4.13
C LEU A 51 -0.16 16.28 -3.22
N ILE A 52 -0.37 16.15 -1.91
CA ILE A 52 0.68 16.32 -0.91
C ILE A 52 1.22 14.97 -0.47
N LEU A 53 2.51 14.92 -0.16
CA LEU A 53 3.13 13.75 0.48
C LEU A 53 2.64 13.66 1.93
N VAL A 54 2.03 12.54 2.31
CA VAL A 54 1.43 12.35 3.64
C VAL A 54 1.99 11.14 4.38
N GLY A 55 2.87 10.36 3.74
CA GLY A 55 3.44 9.20 4.39
C GLY A 55 4.27 8.32 3.49
N TRP A 56 4.53 7.12 3.98
CA TRP A 56 5.28 6.07 3.31
C TRP A 56 4.70 4.71 3.66
N TYR A 57 5.00 3.73 2.84
CA TYR A 57 4.65 2.35 3.11
C TYR A 57 5.82 1.41 2.82
N HIS A 58 5.83 0.27 3.48
CA HIS A 58 6.65 -0.87 3.10
C HIS A 58 5.92 -2.20 3.34
N SER A 59 6.49 -3.29 2.84
CA SER A 59 5.96 -4.62 3.10
C SER A 59 6.77 -5.40 4.13
N HIS A 60 6.06 -6.16 4.95
CA HIS A 60 6.57 -7.24 5.79
C HIS A 60 6.06 -8.56 5.19
N PRO A 61 6.77 -9.17 4.21
CA PRO A 61 6.17 -10.22 3.38
C PRO A 61 5.61 -11.39 4.18
N HIS A 62 6.34 -11.88 5.20
CA HIS A 62 5.97 -13.08 5.96
C HIS A 62 5.80 -12.83 7.48
N THR A 63 5.99 -11.60 7.94
CA THR A 63 5.91 -11.22 9.35
C THR A 63 4.68 -10.35 9.61
N ALA A 64 4.24 -10.31 10.86
CA ALA A 64 3.12 -9.48 11.28
C ALA A 64 3.37 -8.00 10.94
N PRO A 65 2.32 -7.20 10.69
CA PRO A 65 2.46 -5.79 10.31
C PRO A 65 2.78 -4.90 11.53
N HIS A 66 3.55 -5.39 12.50
CA HIS A 66 3.99 -4.62 13.65
C HIS A 66 5.26 -3.84 13.30
N PRO A 67 5.34 -2.54 13.65
CA PRO A 67 6.51 -1.73 13.34
C PRO A 67 7.73 -2.24 14.11
N SER A 68 8.81 -2.52 13.38
CA SER A 68 10.10 -2.86 13.96
C SER A 68 10.77 -1.60 14.54
N ILE A 69 11.85 -1.79 15.30
CA ILE A 69 12.68 -0.68 15.80
C ILE A 69 13.23 0.16 14.64
N ALA A 70 13.53 -0.45 13.49
CA ALA A 70 14.00 0.27 12.31
C ALA A 70 12.89 1.15 11.70
N ASP A 71 11.65 0.65 11.68
CA ASP A 71 10.49 1.38 11.16
C ASP A 71 10.14 2.56 12.04
N ILE A 72 10.19 2.36 13.36
CA ILE A 72 9.98 3.43 14.35
C ILE A 72 11.01 4.56 14.15
N LYS A 73 12.29 4.22 14.01
CA LYS A 73 13.36 5.20 13.75
C LYS A 73 13.17 5.93 12.43
N ARG A 74 12.76 5.22 11.37
CA ARG A 74 12.48 5.79 10.06
C ARG A 74 11.29 6.74 10.09
N GLN A 75 10.21 6.33 10.75
CA GLN A 75 9.00 7.12 10.92
C GLN A 75 9.30 8.43 11.67
N LEU A 76 10.08 8.39 12.76
CA LEU A 76 10.51 9.60 13.46
C LEU A 76 11.33 10.55 12.57
N LYS A 77 12.23 9.99 11.74
CA LYS A 77 13.01 10.79 10.78
C LYS A 77 12.08 11.51 9.79
N TYR A 78 11.10 10.81 9.22
CA TYR A 78 10.16 11.41 8.27
C TYR A 78 9.22 12.43 8.90
N GLN A 79 8.68 12.14 10.09
CA GLN A 79 7.90 13.11 10.87
C GLN A 79 8.71 14.40 11.11
N LYS A 80 9.97 14.28 11.54
CA LYS A 80 10.85 15.44 11.76
C LYS A 80 11.09 16.22 10.46
N GLN A 81 11.38 15.53 9.36
CA GLN A 81 11.62 16.15 8.07
C GLN A 81 10.39 16.92 7.55
N MET A 82 9.19 16.35 7.69
CA MET A 82 7.95 17.02 7.26
C MET A 82 7.57 18.23 8.13
N LEU A 83 7.95 18.22 9.41
CA LEU A 83 7.78 19.40 10.27
C LEU A 83 8.78 20.51 9.90
N MET A 84 10.02 20.16 9.57
CA MET A 84 11.08 21.14 9.25
C MET A 84 10.88 21.87 7.92
N THR A 85 10.13 21.31 6.97
CA THR A 85 9.90 21.92 5.65
C THR A 85 8.81 23.00 5.67
N LYS A 86 8.17 23.24 6.81
CA LYS A 86 7.12 24.25 6.96
C LYS A 86 7.67 25.57 7.50
N LYS A 87 7.17 26.68 6.96
CA LYS A 87 7.56 28.04 7.35
C LYS A 87 6.99 28.44 8.72
N ASP A 88 5.84 27.88 9.11
CA ASP A 88 5.27 28.06 10.45
C ASP A 88 5.29 26.71 11.21
N SER A 89 5.82 26.73 12.43
CA SER A 89 5.81 25.61 13.37
C SER A 89 4.41 25.10 13.74
N ARG A 90 3.37 25.89 13.46
CA ARG A 90 1.96 25.54 13.70
C ARG A 90 1.30 24.78 12.54
N ASP A 91 1.94 24.73 11.37
CA ASP A 91 1.44 23.97 10.22
C ASP A 91 1.79 22.48 10.40
N TYR A 92 0.98 21.77 11.19
CA TYR A 92 1.08 20.32 11.29
C TYR A 92 0.85 19.69 9.91
N SER A 93 1.78 18.82 9.50
CA SER A 93 1.61 17.93 8.35
C SER A 93 1.61 16.49 8.84
N PRO A 94 0.54 15.72 8.58
CA PRO A 94 0.51 14.33 8.98
C PRO A 94 1.57 13.55 8.21
N CYS A 95 2.25 12.66 8.92
CA CYS A 95 3.17 11.69 8.35
C CYS A 95 2.77 10.32 8.86
N VAL A 96 2.26 9.46 7.98
CA VAL A 96 1.85 8.09 8.34
C VAL A 96 2.85 7.07 7.81
N GLY A 97 3.13 6.04 8.60
CA GLY A 97 3.78 4.82 8.17
C GLY A 97 2.73 3.73 7.96
N LEU A 98 2.78 3.02 6.84
CA LEU A 98 1.91 1.89 6.55
C LEU A 98 2.74 0.62 6.33
N ILE A 99 2.40 -0.44 7.05
CA ILE A 99 3.00 -1.77 6.90
C ILE A 99 1.97 -2.70 6.28
N CYS A 100 2.33 -3.29 5.15
CA CYS A 100 1.53 -4.30 4.46
C CYS A 100 2.15 -5.69 4.67
N SER A 101 1.39 -6.63 5.22
CA SER A 101 1.85 -8.01 5.43
C SER A 101 1.11 -8.98 4.52
N PRO A 102 1.53 -9.12 3.25
CA PRO A 102 0.79 -9.86 2.24
C PRO A 102 0.80 -11.37 2.43
N PHE A 103 1.81 -11.97 3.07
CA PHE A 103 1.92 -13.43 3.20
C PHE A 103 2.07 -13.87 4.66
N TYR A 104 1.76 -12.98 5.60
CA TYR A 104 1.68 -13.34 7.01
C TYR A 104 0.52 -14.31 7.23
N ARG A 105 0.80 -15.40 7.95
CA ARG A 105 -0.20 -16.41 8.30
C ARG A 105 -0.97 -15.94 9.52
N ASN A 106 -2.19 -15.45 9.32
CA ASN A 106 -3.07 -15.13 10.43
C ASN A 106 -3.59 -16.43 11.06
N THR A 107 -3.72 -16.43 12.38
CA THR A 107 -4.27 -17.57 13.15
C THR A 107 -5.79 -17.62 13.09
N ASP A 108 -6.44 -16.50 12.79
CA ASP A 108 -7.89 -16.44 12.58
C ASP A 108 -8.28 -16.98 11.20
N GLU A 109 -9.04 -18.07 11.18
CA GLU A 109 -9.48 -18.75 9.96
C GLU A 109 -10.30 -17.85 9.04
N THR A 110 -11.12 -16.94 9.60
CA THR A 110 -12.02 -16.07 8.83
C THR A 110 -11.28 -14.99 8.05
N THR A 111 -10.10 -14.61 8.53
CA THR A 111 -9.27 -13.55 7.93
C THR A 111 -7.92 -14.08 7.43
N ARG A 112 -7.73 -15.41 7.39
CA ARG A 112 -6.46 -16.07 7.01
C ARG A 112 -5.95 -15.67 5.62
N LEU A 113 -6.85 -15.44 4.67
CA LEU A 113 -6.50 -15.05 3.31
C LEU A 113 -6.45 -13.53 3.12
N ASN A 114 -6.78 -12.74 4.14
CA ASN A 114 -6.72 -11.29 4.06
C ASN A 114 -5.29 -10.79 4.24
N THR A 115 -4.85 -9.88 3.37
CA THR A 115 -3.66 -9.08 3.62
C THR A 115 -3.93 -8.13 4.78
N LEU A 116 -3.07 -8.16 5.78
CA LEU A 116 -3.13 -7.26 6.93
C LEU A 116 -2.37 -5.97 6.65
N PHE A 117 -2.96 -4.87 7.10
CA PHE A 117 -2.39 -3.53 6.99
C PHE A 117 -2.37 -2.87 8.37
N GLN A 118 -1.24 -2.30 8.76
CA GLN A 118 -1.11 -1.51 9.98
C GLN A 118 -0.62 -0.13 9.61
N MET A 119 -1.43 0.88 9.92
CA MET A 119 -1.00 2.27 9.84
C MET A 119 -0.57 2.75 11.22
N PHE A 120 0.53 3.50 11.29
CA PHE A 120 1.07 3.99 12.55
C PHE A 120 1.72 5.37 12.39
N TRP A 121 1.83 6.08 13.50
CA TRP A 121 2.73 7.20 13.68
C TRP A 121 3.56 6.94 14.94
N VAL A 122 4.59 7.74 15.20
CA VAL A 122 5.40 7.60 16.43
C VAL A 122 5.24 8.85 17.27
N MET A 123 4.73 8.66 18.48
CA MET A 123 4.72 9.70 19.51
C MET A 123 6.15 9.86 20.06
N PRO A 124 6.78 11.04 19.87
CA PRO A 124 8.07 11.32 20.50
C PRO A 124 7.90 11.33 22.01
N ILE A 125 8.81 10.72 22.74
CA ILE A 125 8.85 10.82 24.20
C ILE A 125 9.94 11.83 24.56
N PHE A 126 9.62 12.83 25.37
CA PHE A 126 10.53 13.92 25.73
C PHE A 126 11.40 13.64 26.98
N THR A 127 11.43 12.39 27.47
CA THR A 127 12.22 12.03 28.65
C THR A 127 13.71 11.95 28.31
N MET A 128 14.54 12.56 29.16
CA MET A 128 16.00 12.63 29.02
C MET A 128 16.62 11.22 29.13
N GLY A 129 16.91 10.59 27.99
CA GLY A 129 17.61 9.30 27.93
C GLY A 129 18.00 8.90 26.51
N ASN A 130 19.26 8.49 26.32
CA ASN A 130 19.89 8.20 25.01
C ASN A 130 19.30 7.00 24.24
N ARG A 131 18.24 6.35 24.72
CA ARG A 131 17.61 5.17 24.10
C ARG A 131 16.16 5.39 23.68
N ASN A 132 15.71 6.65 23.64
CA ASN A 132 14.31 6.93 23.39
C ASN A 132 13.98 6.88 21.89
N ILE A 133 13.34 5.80 21.46
CA ILE A 133 12.90 5.62 20.06
C ILE A 133 11.45 6.06 19.84
N GLY A 134 10.79 6.67 20.83
CA GLY A 134 9.36 7.02 20.76
C GLY A 134 8.43 5.82 20.91
N ARG A 135 7.12 6.08 20.95
CA ARG A 135 6.08 5.04 21.06
C ARG A 135 5.33 4.93 19.73
N PRO A 136 5.32 3.77 19.06
CA PRO A 136 4.47 3.57 17.90
C PRO A 136 3.00 3.60 18.34
N MET A 137 2.21 4.41 17.66
CA MET A 137 0.80 4.62 17.89
C MET A 137 0.05 4.13 16.65
N GLN A 138 -0.84 3.16 16.85
CA GLN A 138 -1.71 2.64 15.79
C GLN A 138 -2.72 3.71 15.36
N ILE A 139 -2.94 3.82 14.05
CA ILE A 139 -3.95 4.71 13.47
C ILE A 139 -5.15 3.88 13.01
N SER A 140 -6.35 4.27 13.47
CA SER A 140 -7.61 3.79 12.93
C SER A 140 -8.01 4.63 11.73
N TYR A 141 -8.49 3.98 10.66
CA TYR A 141 -8.87 4.64 9.42
C TYR A 141 -10.07 3.94 8.80
N GLN A 142 -10.73 4.63 7.87
CA GLN A 142 -11.82 4.09 7.08
C GLN A 142 -11.38 3.96 5.62
N ILE A 143 -11.86 2.93 4.93
CA ILE A 143 -11.59 2.72 3.51
C ILE A 143 -12.82 3.15 2.72
N ALA A 144 -12.67 4.22 1.96
CA ALA A 144 -13.66 4.61 0.95
C ALA A 144 -13.36 3.86 -0.36
N ARG A 145 -14.35 3.13 -0.86
CA ARG A 145 -14.26 2.45 -2.16
C ARG A 145 -14.79 3.35 -3.26
N ASP A 146 -14.16 3.26 -4.43
CA ASP A 146 -14.66 3.91 -5.64
C ASP A 146 -15.99 3.30 -6.06
N ALA A 147 -16.82 4.12 -6.71
CA ALA A 147 -18.10 3.67 -7.24
C ALA A 147 -17.93 2.74 -8.43
N PHE A 148 -16.94 3.03 -9.28
CA PHE A 148 -16.69 2.34 -10.55
C PHE A 148 -15.20 2.22 -10.86
N LEU A 149 -14.83 1.20 -11.64
CA LEU A 149 -13.48 1.06 -12.19
C LEU A 149 -13.21 2.13 -13.26
N THR A 150 -12.32 3.08 -12.97
CA THR A 150 -11.99 4.18 -13.89
C THR A 150 -10.90 3.81 -14.90
N GLN A 151 -10.88 4.51 -16.04
CA GLN A 151 -9.81 4.37 -17.04
C GLN A 151 -8.45 4.77 -16.46
N ASP A 152 -8.41 5.83 -15.63
CA ASP A 152 -7.18 6.28 -14.97
C ASP A 152 -6.61 5.20 -14.04
N LEU A 153 -7.47 4.50 -13.30
CA LEU A 153 -7.06 3.38 -12.46
C LEU A 153 -6.52 2.22 -13.31
N LEU A 154 -7.15 1.90 -14.44
CA LEU A 154 -6.65 0.88 -15.37
C LEU A 154 -5.26 1.24 -15.93
N VAL A 155 -5.04 2.49 -16.32
CA VAL A 155 -3.73 2.98 -16.80
C VAL A 155 -2.68 2.87 -15.70
N GLU A 156 -3.04 3.23 -14.46
CA GLU A 156 -2.16 3.05 -13.30
C GLU A 156 -1.86 1.58 -13.04
N MET A 157 -2.85 0.70 -13.19
CA MET A 157 -2.67 -0.74 -13.05
C MET A 157 -1.72 -1.31 -14.10
N VAL A 158 -1.81 -0.85 -15.36
CA VAL A 158 -0.86 -1.23 -16.41
C VAL A 158 0.56 -0.78 -16.06
N SER A 159 0.74 0.36 -15.39
CA SER A 159 2.05 0.81 -14.88
C SER A 159 2.64 -0.15 -13.83
N TYR A 160 1.82 -0.94 -13.11
CA TYR A 160 2.33 -1.98 -12.22
C TYR A 160 2.98 -3.16 -12.96
N ARG A 161 2.70 -3.37 -14.25
CA ARG A 161 3.45 -4.35 -15.05
C ARG A 161 4.93 -3.99 -15.15
N VAL A 162 5.23 -2.70 -15.34
CA VAL A 162 6.61 -2.19 -15.35
C VAL A 162 7.26 -2.38 -13.97
N LEU A 163 6.48 -2.23 -12.89
CA LEU A 163 6.94 -2.50 -11.52
C LEU A 163 7.26 -3.98 -11.31
N ALA A 164 6.38 -4.87 -11.74
CA ALA A 164 6.58 -6.32 -11.66
C ALA A 164 7.83 -6.73 -12.44
N ALA A 165 8.01 -6.22 -13.66
CA ALA A 165 9.19 -6.48 -14.49
C ALA A 165 10.48 -5.95 -13.84
N HIS A 166 10.42 -4.77 -13.21
CA HIS A 166 11.56 -4.21 -12.48
C HIS A 166 12.02 -5.13 -11.34
N PHE A 167 11.08 -5.68 -10.57
CA PHE A 167 11.41 -6.55 -9.43
C PHE A 167 11.68 -8.01 -9.80
N ALA A 168 11.19 -8.48 -10.95
CA ALA A 168 11.43 -9.86 -11.42
C ALA A 168 12.93 -10.18 -11.58
N ILE A 169 13.75 -9.17 -11.90
CA ILE A 169 15.20 -9.31 -12.09
C ILE A 169 15.91 -9.73 -10.79
N HIS A 170 15.37 -9.40 -9.62
CA HIS A 170 16.03 -9.62 -8.33
C HIS A 170 15.91 -11.06 -7.79
N GLN A 171 15.42 -12.02 -8.60
CA GLN A 171 15.29 -13.47 -8.32
C GLN A 171 14.49 -13.88 -7.06
N LYS A 172 14.09 -12.94 -6.21
CA LYS A 172 13.32 -13.17 -4.97
C LYS A 172 11.84 -12.78 -5.11
N PHE A 173 11.22 -13.12 -6.23
CA PHE A 173 9.79 -12.92 -6.47
C PHE A 173 8.96 -14.11 -5.97
N ILE A 174 7.71 -13.86 -5.62
CA ILE A 174 6.74 -14.91 -5.34
C ILE A 174 6.14 -15.38 -6.65
N LYS A 175 6.14 -16.69 -6.89
CA LYS A 175 5.40 -17.28 -8.00
C LYS A 175 3.95 -17.44 -7.57
N PHE A 176 3.03 -16.79 -8.28
CA PHE A 176 1.61 -16.81 -7.90
C PHE A 176 0.96 -18.19 -8.02
N ASN A 177 1.53 -19.07 -8.84
CA ASN A 177 1.08 -20.46 -8.99
C ASN A 177 1.56 -21.38 -7.87
N ASP A 178 2.53 -20.94 -7.06
CA ASP A 178 3.02 -21.75 -5.93
C ASP A 178 2.00 -21.78 -4.80
N THR A 179 2.15 -22.79 -3.95
CA THR A 179 1.30 -23.03 -2.80
C THR A 179 1.57 -22.03 -1.68
N PHE A 180 0.52 -21.43 -1.14
CA PHE A 180 0.58 -20.59 0.05
C PHE A 180 0.69 -21.48 1.30
N HIS A 181 1.83 -21.40 2.02
CA HIS A 181 2.08 -22.13 3.28
C HIS A 181 1.81 -23.65 3.25
N GLY A 182 1.93 -24.30 2.08
CA GLY A 182 1.69 -25.74 1.94
C GLY A 182 0.22 -26.16 2.01
N GLU A 183 -0.71 -25.21 1.92
CA GLU A 183 -2.16 -25.44 1.94
C GLU A 183 -2.71 -25.79 0.53
N SER A 184 -4.00 -26.05 0.36
CA SER A 184 -4.58 -26.25 -0.99
C SER A 184 -4.72 -24.96 -1.82
N THR A 185 -4.32 -23.81 -1.27
CA THR A 185 -4.55 -22.48 -1.85
C THR A 185 -3.26 -21.92 -2.47
N SER A 186 -3.36 -21.37 -3.68
CA SER A 186 -2.24 -20.70 -4.35
C SER A 186 -2.07 -19.25 -3.87
N TYR A 187 -0.88 -18.68 -4.06
CA TYR A 187 -0.65 -17.24 -3.83
C TYR A 187 -1.58 -16.36 -4.67
N TRP A 188 -1.98 -16.81 -5.87
CA TRP A 188 -2.98 -16.14 -6.71
C TRP A 188 -4.34 -16.08 -6.03
N ASN A 189 -4.86 -17.21 -5.56
CA ASN A 189 -6.17 -17.28 -4.92
C ASN A 189 -6.18 -16.41 -3.64
N LYS A 190 -5.11 -16.47 -2.85
CA LYS A 190 -4.94 -15.62 -1.67
C LYS A 190 -4.95 -14.13 -2.01
N LEU A 191 -4.33 -13.73 -3.14
CA LEU A 191 -4.38 -12.34 -3.62
C LEU A 191 -5.81 -11.94 -3.99
N GLN A 192 -6.54 -12.79 -4.71
CA GLN A 192 -7.92 -12.53 -5.10
C GLN A 192 -8.81 -12.32 -3.86
N GLU A 193 -8.81 -13.26 -2.91
CA GLU A 193 -9.61 -13.14 -1.67
C GLU A 193 -9.27 -11.86 -0.90
N SER A 194 -7.98 -11.54 -0.78
CA SER A 194 -7.56 -10.32 -0.09
C SER A 194 -7.99 -9.02 -0.78
N LEU A 195 -8.21 -9.04 -2.10
CA LEU A 195 -8.54 -7.85 -2.89
C LEU A 195 -10.06 -7.68 -3.08
N LYS A 196 -10.85 -8.76 -3.04
CA LYS A 196 -12.32 -8.73 -3.23
C LYS A 196 -13.00 -7.62 -2.41
N THR A 197 -12.62 -7.45 -1.14
CA THR A 197 -13.20 -6.44 -0.24
C THR A 197 -12.75 -5.01 -0.52
N LYS A 198 -11.77 -4.82 -1.40
CA LYS A 198 -11.14 -3.54 -1.74
C LYS A 198 -11.43 -3.09 -3.17
N LEU A 199 -12.11 -3.91 -3.97
CA LEU A 199 -12.47 -3.54 -5.35
C LEU A 199 -13.52 -2.42 -5.36
N PRO A 200 -13.57 -1.63 -6.46
CA PRO A 200 -14.69 -0.76 -6.77
C PRO A 200 -16.05 -1.43 -6.58
N ARG A 201 -17.06 -0.67 -6.16
CA ARG A 201 -18.36 -1.23 -5.74
C ARG A 201 -19.11 -1.94 -6.86
N ASP A 202 -18.95 -1.51 -8.11
CA ASP A 202 -19.50 -2.14 -9.31
C ASP A 202 -18.92 -3.54 -9.62
N LEU A 203 -17.76 -3.88 -9.05
CA LEU A 203 -17.11 -5.18 -9.19
C LEU A 203 -17.37 -6.12 -8.01
N VAL A 204 -18.14 -5.70 -7.01
CA VAL A 204 -18.48 -6.53 -5.85
C VAL A 204 -19.88 -7.10 -6.03
N GLU A 205 -20.00 -8.42 -6.02
CA GLU A 205 -21.28 -9.12 -6.11
C GLU A 205 -22.24 -8.61 -5.02
N THR A 206 -23.36 -8.04 -5.46
CA THR A 206 -24.43 -7.61 -4.55
C THR A 206 -25.55 -8.64 -4.65
N GLN A 207 -26.00 -9.21 -3.52
CA GLN A 207 -26.97 -10.32 -3.48
C GLN A 207 -28.38 -9.97 -4.01
N SER A 208 -28.59 -8.84 -4.67
CA SER A 208 -29.92 -8.23 -4.77
C SER A 208 -30.65 -8.41 -6.10
N GLN A 209 -30.03 -8.75 -7.25
CA GLN A 209 -30.78 -8.93 -8.51
C GLN A 209 -30.12 -9.91 -9.51
N ALA A 210 -30.81 -11.00 -9.85
CA ALA A 210 -30.28 -12.12 -10.64
C ALA A 210 -29.73 -11.77 -12.04
N VAL A 211 -30.26 -10.74 -12.71
CA VAL A 211 -29.82 -10.36 -14.08
C VAL A 211 -28.65 -9.36 -14.08
N GLN A 212 -28.54 -8.50 -13.06
CA GLN A 212 -27.36 -7.65 -12.88
C GLN A 212 -26.13 -8.46 -12.48
N ASN A 213 -26.34 -9.64 -11.88
CA ASN A 213 -25.28 -10.54 -11.46
C ASN A 213 -24.46 -11.09 -12.64
N ASP A 214 -25.06 -11.45 -13.78
CA ASP A 214 -24.31 -12.04 -14.90
C ASP A 214 -23.31 -11.06 -15.52
N ILE A 215 -23.73 -9.81 -15.74
CA ILE A 215 -22.85 -8.76 -16.29
C ILE A 215 -21.75 -8.41 -15.29
N GLN A 216 -22.08 -8.31 -13.99
CA GLN A 216 -21.09 -8.04 -12.94
C GLN A 216 -20.10 -9.19 -12.78
N GLN A 217 -20.56 -10.45 -12.84
CA GLN A 217 -19.70 -11.63 -12.82
C GLN A 217 -18.77 -11.67 -14.04
N GLN A 218 -19.29 -11.35 -15.22
CA GLN A 218 -18.47 -11.24 -16.43
C GLN A 218 -17.41 -10.13 -16.30
N ALA A 219 -17.80 -8.96 -15.80
CA ALA A 219 -16.86 -7.86 -15.56
C ALA A 219 -15.78 -8.23 -14.53
N LEU A 220 -16.15 -8.92 -13.45
CA LEU A 220 -15.23 -9.41 -12.42
C LEU A 220 -14.27 -10.46 -12.99
N MET A 221 -14.76 -11.39 -13.82
CA MET A 221 -13.93 -12.37 -14.51
C MET A 221 -12.92 -11.70 -15.46
N HIS A 222 -13.36 -10.71 -16.25
CA HIS A 222 -12.48 -9.94 -17.12
C HIS A 222 -11.43 -9.16 -16.31
N PHE A 223 -11.82 -8.56 -15.19
CA PHE A 223 -10.91 -7.87 -14.28
C PHE A 223 -9.82 -8.81 -13.75
N TRP A 224 -10.19 -10.01 -13.27
CA TRP A 224 -9.21 -10.98 -12.78
C TRP A 224 -8.30 -11.49 -13.89
N SER A 225 -8.83 -11.74 -15.08
CA SER A 225 -8.02 -12.11 -16.25
C SER A 225 -7.02 -11.02 -16.63
N PHE A 226 -7.47 -9.76 -16.67
CA PHE A 226 -6.64 -8.59 -16.89
C PHE A 226 -5.51 -8.50 -15.86
N LEU A 227 -5.84 -8.55 -14.57
CA LEU A 227 -4.85 -8.49 -13.49
C LEU A 227 -3.86 -9.66 -13.55
N LYS A 228 -4.34 -10.86 -13.88
CA LYS A 228 -3.52 -12.06 -14.04
C LYS A 228 -2.48 -11.86 -15.13
N ASN A 229 -2.89 -11.33 -16.29
CA ASN A 229 -1.99 -11.05 -17.42
C ASN A 229 -1.00 -9.91 -17.14
N LEU A 230 -1.34 -8.98 -16.25
CA LEU A 230 -0.41 -7.92 -15.81
C LEU A 230 0.70 -8.46 -14.89
N LEU A 231 0.35 -9.36 -13.97
CA LEU A 231 1.24 -9.80 -12.89
C LEU A 231 2.01 -11.08 -13.22
N LEU A 232 1.37 -12.04 -13.89
CA LEU A 232 2.04 -13.20 -14.46
C LEU A 232 2.66 -12.77 -15.78
N ILE A 233 3.80 -12.10 -15.69
CA ILE A 233 4.67 -11.90 -16.85
C ILE A 233 4.92 -13.30 -17.40
N SER A 234 4.50 -13.56 -18.64
CA SER A 234 4.86 -14.78 -19.35
C SER A 234 6.38 -14.82 -19.40
N THR A 235 6.97 -15.59 -18.50
CA THR A 235 8.36 -16.06 -18.63
C THR A 235 8.42 -17.06 -19.76
#